data_AF-A0A160TD33-F1
#
_entry.id   AF-A0A160TD33-F1
#
_cell.length_a   1.000
_cell.length_b   1.000
_cell.length_c   1.000
_cell.angle_alpha   90.00
_cell.angle_beta   90.00
_cell.angle_gamma   90.00
#
_symmetry.space_group_name_H-M   'P 1'
#
loop_
_entity.id
_entity.type
_entity.pdbx_description
1 polymer ?
#
loop_
_entity_poly.entity_id
_entity_poly.type
_entity_poly.pdbx_seq_one_letter_code
_entity_poly.pdbx_strand_id
1 'polypeptide(L)'
;MHYYGNVESVLTQTQVLNAKRFLPFQLFCFNFGSTHGIHHFVVGEPFYIRQLTAADAHKVMRENGVLFNDLGTFARANRYENVTPNRASATAA
;
A
#
# COMPACT_ATOMS: atom_id res chain seq x y z
N MET A 1 5.16 -3.90 -5.63
CA MET A 1 4.65 -2.69 -4.96
C MET A 1 5.76 -2.07 -4.14
N HIS A 2 6.87 -1.76 -4.82
CA HIS A 2 8.07 -1.22 -4.20
C HIS A 2 8.60 -0.12 -5.08
N TYR A 3 8.96 0.99 -4.46
CA TYR A 3 9.70 2.07 -5.06
C TYR A 3 11.21 1.85 -4.84
N TYR A 4 12.02 2.32 -5.78
CA TYR A 4 13.48 2.16 -5.75
C TYR A 4 14.25 3.47 -5.90
N GLY A 5 13.57 4.58 -6.22
CA GLY A 5 14.18 5.91 -6.28
C GLY A 5 13.34 6.94 -5.53
N ASN A 6 13.99 7.95 -4.96
CA ASN A 6 13.39 8.97 -4.08
C ASN A 6 12.69 8.39 -2.84
N VAL A 7 13.15 7.26 -2.35
CA VAL A 7 12.62 6.61 -1.15
C VAL A 7 13.47 7.01 0.05
N GLU A 8 12.85 7.55 1.09
CA GLU A 8 13.55 8.01 2.30
C GLU A 8 13.47 6.99 3.45
N SER A 9 12.48 6.10 3.40
CA SER A 9 12.25 5.09 4.43
C SER A 9 11.54 3.85 3.87
N VAL A 10 11.55 2.75 4.64
CA VAL A 10 10.81 1.51 4.33
C VAL A 10 9.31 1.79 4.16
N LEU A 11 8.74 2.77 4.90
CA LEU A 11 7.35 3.21 4.74
C LEU A 11 7.09 3.69 3.31
N THR A 12 7.86 4.69 2.88
CA THR A 12 7.77 5.26 1.53
C THR A 12 8.24 4.30 0.43
N GLN A 13 8.88 3.19 0.77
CA GLN A 13 9.30 2.19 -0.20
C GLN A 13 8.11 1.39 -0.73
N THR A 14 7.01 1.28 0.01
CA THR A 14 5.88 0.43 -0.37
C THR A 14 4.68 1.25 -0.85
N GLN A 15 3.75 0.58 -1.52
CA GLN A 15 2.41 1.11 -1.77
C GLN A 15 1.34 0.05 -1.50
N VAL A 16 0.10 0.49 -1.27
CA VAL A 16 -1.06 -0.38 -1.06
C VAL A 16 -1.94 -0.40 -2.31
N LEU A 17 -2.31 -1.58 -2.79
CA LEU A 17 -3.29 -1.74 -3.86
C LEU A 17 -4.60 -2.28 -3.27
N ASN A 18 -5.61 -1.43 -3.09
CA ASN A 18 -6.90 -1.81 -2.48
C ASN A 18 -8.14 -1.31 -3.24
N ALA A 19 -7.99 -0.71 -4.42
CA ALA A 19 -9.12 -0.27 -5.23
C ALA A 19 -9.99 -1.46 -5.68
N LYS A 20 -11.31 -1.26 -5.74
CA LYS A 20 -12.31 -2.29 -6.10
C LYS A 20 -12.00 -3.01 -7.43
N ARG A 21 -11.39 -2.33 -8.40
CA ARG A 21 -10.96 -2.94 -9.67
C ARG A 21 -9.96 -4.09 -9.52
N PHE A 22 -9.23 -4.16 -8.41
CA PHE A 22 -8.30 -5.24 -8.11
C PHE A 22 -8.95 -6.44 -7.43
N LEU A 23 -10.25 -6.39 -7.11
CA LEU A 23 -10.92 -7.45 -6.37
C LEU A 23 -10.70 -8.87 -6.95
N PRO A 24 -10.73 -9.11 -8.28
CA PRO A 24 -10.45 -10.44 -8.82
C PRO A 24 -9.02 -10.93 -8.49
N PHE A 25 -8.04 -10.03 -8.60
CA PHE A 25 -6.64 -10.32 -8.26
C PHE A 25 -6.46 -10.51 -6.75
N GLN A 26 -7.15 -9.72 -5.93
CA GLN A 26 -7.13 -9.90 -4.48
C GLN A 26 -7.75 -11.22 -4.08
N LEU A 27 -8.85 -11.66 -4.69
CA LEU A 27 -9.42 -12.98 -4.42
C LEU A 27 -8.46 -14.11 -4.82
N PHE A 28 -7.78 -13.98 -5.96
CA PHE A 28 -6.79 -14.95 -6.43
C PHE A 28 -5.54 -15.00 -5.53
N CYS A 29 -5.05 -13.85 -5.06
CA CYS A 29 -3.84 -13.74 -4.25
C CYS A 29 -4.11 -13.51 -2.76
N PHE A 30 -5.30 -13.85 -2.25
CA PHE A 30 -5.66 -13.69 -0.83
C PHE A 30 -5.36 -12.29 -0.27
N ASN A 31 -5.73 -11.27 -1.02
CA ASN A 31 -5.60 -9.85 -0.70
C ASN A 31 -4.14 -9.36 -0.54
N PHE A 32 -3.17 -10.09 -1.10
CA PHE A 32 -1.74 -9.76 -1.05
C PHE A 32 -1.44 -8.32 -1.48
N GLY A 33 -2.08 -7.82 -2.54
CA GLY A 33 -1.84 -6.46 -3.04
C GLY A 33 -2.18 -5.38 -1.99
N SER A 34 -3.14 -5.67 -1.13
CA SER A 34 -3.60 -4.76 -0.10
C SER A 34 -2.78 -4.86 1.19
N THR A 35 -2.25 -6.06 1.51
CA THR A 35 -1.61 -6.33 2.80
C THR A 35 -0.10 -6.52 2.76
N HIS A 36 0.53 -6.60 1.58
CA HIS A 36 1.99 -6.79 1.44
C HIS A 36 2.81 -5.75 2.20
N GLY A 37 2.39 -4.48 2.20
CA GLY A 37 3.09 -3.44 2.95
C GLY A 37 3.21 -3.77 4.44
N ILE A 38 2.20 -4.43 5.03
CA ILE A 38 2.06 -4.61 6.48
C ILE A 38 3.24 -5.41 7.03
N HIS A 39 3.74 -6.39 6.29
CA HIS A 39 4.83 -7.25 6.76
C HIS A 39 6.19 -6.59 6.86
N HIS A 40 6.36 -5.42 6.23
CA HIS A 40 7.62 -4.66 6.34
C HIS A 40 7.68 -3.92 7.66
N PHE A 41 6.54 -3.74 8.33
CA PHE A 41 6.40 -2.97 9.57
C PHE A 41 6.03 -3.85 10.76
N VAL A 42 5.18 -4.86 10.54
CA VAL A 42 4.73 -5.80 11.56
C VAL A 42 5.16 -7.21 11.19
N VAL A 43 6.45 -7.50 11.38
CA VAL A 43 7.09 -8.77 10.98
C VAL A 43 6.47 -9.97 11.71
N GLY A 44 5.93 -9.76 12.91
CA GLY A 44 5.27 -10.78 13.73
C GLY A 44 3.91 -11.24 13.22
N GLU A 45 3.32 -10.58 12.22
CA GLU A 45 2.05 -11.00 11.61
C GLU A 45 2.34 -11.86 10.36
N PRO A 46 2.05 -13.17 10.38
CA PRO A 46 2.10 -14.00 9.18
C PRO A 46 1.03 -13.59 8.17
N PHE A 47 1.18 -14.05 6.93
CA PHE A 47 0.39 -13.60 5.78
C PHE A 47 -1.13 -13.51 6.02
N TYR A 48 -1.75 -14.53 6.61
CA TYR A 48 -3.20 -14.55 6.86
C TYR A 48 -3.64 -13.70 8.06
N ILE A 49 -2.79 -13.54 9.07
CA ILE A 49 -3.11 -12.76 10.27
C ILE A 49 -3.23 -11.27 9.96
N ARG A 50 -2.44 -10.78 8.99
CA ARG A 50 -2.47 -9.38 8.53
C ARG A 50 -3.84 -8.93 8.03
N GLN A 51 -4.72 -9.86 7.63
CA GLN A 51 -6.07 -9.49 7.19
C GLN A 51 -6.91 -8.92 8.34
N LEU A 52 -6.64 -9.37 9.57
CA LEU A 52 -7.35 -8.91 10.78
C LEU A 52 -6.98 -7.47 11.15
N THR A 53 -5.76 -7.04 10.83
CA THR A 53 -5.21 -5.72 11.17
C THR A 53 -5.15 -4.78 9.96
N ALA A 54 -5.56 -5.24 8.78
CA ALA A 54 -5.39 -4.50 7.53
C ALA A 54 -6.02 -3.10 7.55
N ALA A 55 -7.20 -2.95 8.15
CA ALA A 55 -7.90 -1.67 8.23
C ALA A 55 -7.11 -0.63 9.04
N ASP A 56 -6.64 -1.02 10.23
CA ASP A 56 -5.84 -0.15 11.10
C ASP A 56 -4.46 0.13 10.48
N ALA A 57 -3.82 -0.89 9.91
CA ALA A 57 -2.55 -0.74 9.23
C ALA A 57 -2.65 0.24 8.05
N HIS A 58 -3.71 0.16 7.22
CA HIS A 58 -3.92 1.10 6.12
C HIS A 58 -4.09 2.54 6.59
N LYS A 59 -4.76 2.76 7.72
CA LYS A 59 -4.90 4.09 8.32
C LYS A 59 -3.52 4.65 8.67
N VAL A 60 -2.72 3.91 9.43
CA VAL A 60 -1.36 4.32 9.83
C VAL A 60 -0.47 4.53 8.62
N MET A 61 -0.54 3.65 7.62
CA MET A 61 0.21 3.77 6.37
C MET A 61 -0.11 5.08 5.63
N ARG A 62 -1.40 5.44 5.49
CA ARG A 62 -1.77 6.73 4.88
C ARG A 62 -1.24 7.92 5.68
N GLU A 63 -1.38 7.88 7.00
CA GLU A 63 -0.91 8.95 7.89
C GLU A 63 0.61 9.17 7.77
N ASN A 64 1.36 8.12 7.39
CA ASN A 64 2.81 8.14 7.21
C ASN A 64 3.24 8.21 5.73
N GLY A 65 2.36 8.62 4.81
CA GLY A 65 2.74 8.93 3.42
C GLY A 65 2.91 7.73 2.48
N VAL A 66 2.43 6.54 2.86
CA VAL A 66 2.35 5.40 1.94
C VAL A 66 1.31 5.71 0.87
N LEU A 67 1.68 5.53 -0.39
CA LEU A 67 0.79 5.77 -1.53
C LEU A 67 -0.18 4.59 -1.72
N PHE A 68 -1.39 4.91 -2.19
CA PHE A 68 -2.46 3.93 -2.44
C PHE A 68 -2.85 3.95 -3.91
N ASN A 69 -2.91 2.77 -4.51
CA ASN A 69 -3.36 2.54 -5.88
C ASN A 69 -2.58 3.34 -6.95
N ASP A 70 -1.29 3.57 -6.69
CA ASP A 70 -0.42 4.33 -7.57
C ASP A 70 0.06 3.47 -8.75
N LEU A 71 -0.76 3.44 -9.80
CA LEU A 71 -0.41 2.83 -11.07
C LEU A 71 0.49 3.71 -11.94
N GLY A 72 0.64 5.00 -11.61
CA GLY A 72 1.60 5.89 -12.27
C GLY A 72 3.06 5.44 -12.05
N THR A 73 3.30 4.63 -11.01
CA THR A 73 4.62 4.03 -10.71
C THR A 73 5.25 3.34 -11.92
N PHE A 74 4.45 2.71 -12.78
CA PHE A 74 4.95 1.96 -13.94
C PHE A 74 5.53 2.90 -15.00
N ALA A 75 4.90 4.07 -15.22
CA ALA A 75 5.44 5.11 -16.09
C ALA A 75 6.68 5.79 -15.48
N ARG A 76 6.74 5.89 -14.15
CA ARG A 76 7.89 6.46 -13.41
C ARG A 76 9.01 5.47 -13.13
N ALA A 77 8.97 4.25 -13.67
CA ALA A 77 9.95 3.20 -13.40
C ALA A 77 10.19 2.96 -11.90
N ASN A 78 9.11 2.91 -11.11
CA ASN A 78 9.13 2.72 -9.65
C ASN A 78 9.86 3.81 -8.86
N ARG A 79 9.95 5.05 -9.36
CA ARG A 79 10.29 6.21 -8.52
C ARG A 79 9.12 6.60 -7.64
N TYR A 80 9.41 6.78 -6.35
CA TYR A 80 8.51 7.42 -5.41
C TYR A 80 8.39 8.91 -5.75
N GLU A 81 7.19 9.43 -5.60
CA GLU A 81 6.88 10.83 -5.82
C GLU A 81 6.29 11.35 -4.52
N ASN A 82 6.85 12.44 -3.99
CA ASN A 82 6.36 13.12 -2.81
C ASN A 82 5.03 13.83 -3.14
N VAL A 83 3.99 13.04 -3.39
CA VAL A 83 2.65 13.54 -3.59
C VAL A 83 2.10 13.88 -2.21
N THR A 84 1.89 15.18 -1.94
CA THR A 84 1.17 15.61 -0.75
C THR A 84 -0.18 14.86 -0.74
N PRO A 85 -0.48 14.02 0.27
CA PRO A 85 -1.67 13.19 0.22
C PRO A 85 -2.91 14.09 0.11
N ASN A 86 -3.61 14.04 -1.02
CA ASN A 86 -4.90 14.70 -1.13
C ASN A 86 -5.87 13.95 -0.19
N ARG A 87 -6.15 14.57 0.97
CA ARG A 87 -7.03 14.06 2.03
C ARG A 87 -8.44 13.69 1.53
N ALA A 88 -8.81 14.06 0.29
CA ALA A 88 -10.10 13.81 -0.33
C ALA A 88 -10.35 12.36 -0.79
N SER A 89 -9.34 11.49 -0.89
CA SER A 89 -9.54 10.10 -1.35
C SER A 89 -10.01 9.12 -0.24
N ALA A 90 -10.20 9.60 0.99
CA ALA A 90 -10.59 8.79 2.14
C ALA A 90 -12.02 8.23 2.10
N THR A 91 -12.87 8.69 1.18
CA THR A 91 -14.30 8.37 1.14
C THR A 91 -14.72 7.32 0.10
N ALA A 92 -13.80 6.73 -0.67
CA ALA A 92 -14.14 5.87 -1.81
C ALA A 92 -13.60 4.43 -1.74
N ALA A 93 -13.49 3.85 -0.55
CA ALA A 93 -13.30 2.40 -0.36
C ALA A 93 -14.62 1.76 0.10
#